data_AF-A0A7Z1HJW8-F1
#
_entry.id   AF-A0A7Z1HJW8-F1
#
_cell.length_a   1.000
_cell.length_b   1.000
_cell.length_c   1.000
_cell.angle_alpha   90.00
_cell.angle_beta   90.00
_cell.angle_gamma   90.00
#
_symmetry.space_group_name_H-M   'P 1'
#
loop_
_entity.id
_entity.type
_entity.pdbx_description
1 polymer ?
#
loop_
_entity_poly.entity_id
_entity_poly.type
_entity_poly.pdbx_seq_one_letter_code
_entity_poly.pdbx_strand_id
1 'polypeptide(L)'
;MKKLTLASTILAALTLSACSSNASMDKISSDFGSLDNDNDGYISKVEADDDDIWSHFSNIDTNMDEQISREEFSTYTQLNTGKVATDSEVSESAFKAEIAKFDPIESNFSSLDNDSNGYISVVEANDDDIANHFGYIDANKDKRVSKNEFMSYIRAHGSEVAEDEALEMLKNS
;
A
#
# COMPACT_ATOMS: atom_id res chain seq x y z
N MET A 1 -5.23 46.23 47.88
CA MET A 1 -4.37 46.67 46.76
C MET A 1 -3.96 45.45 45.96
N LYS A 2 -4.12 45.53 44.64
CA LYS A 2 -3.82 44.52 43.63
C LYS A 2 -2.39 43.97 43.76
N LYS A 3 -2.17 42.67 43.52
CA LYS A 3 -0.99 42.18 42.78
C LYS A 3 -1.38 41.00 41.88
N LEU A 4 -1.25 41.28 40.58
CA LEU A 4 -1.30 40.35 39.45
C LEU A 4 0.08 39.70 39.32
N THR A 5 0.16 38.38 39.14
CA THR A 5 1.36 37.71 38.59
C THR A 5 0.92 36.39 37.93
N LEU A 6 0.58 36.42 36.64
CA LEU A 6 1.42 36.04 35.49
C LEU A 6 1.64 34.53 35.36
N ALA A 7 0.76 33.88 34.60
CA ALA A 7 1.01 32.58 34.01
C ALA A 7 2.18 32.70 33.03
N SER A 8 3.29 32.04 33.31
CA SER A 8 4.37 31.83 32.35
C SER A 8 4.22 30.41 31.80
N THR A 9 3.63 30.35 30.62
CA THR A 9 3.69 29.21 29.71
C THR A 9 5.15 28.92 29.37
N ILE A 10 5.69 27.83 29.90
CA ILE A 10 6.99 27.31 29.48
C ILE A 10 6.74 26.53 28.18
N LEU A 11 6.94 27.20 27.05
CA LEU A 11 7.06 26.57 25.75
C LEU A 11 8.47 25.97 25.66
N ALA A 12 8.64 24.74 26.16
CA ALA A 12 9.87 23.99 25.98
C ALA A 12 9.79 23.27 24.62
N ALA A 13 10.27 23.94 23.58
CA ALA A 13 10.65 23.30 22.33
C ALA A 13 11.86 22.39 22.60
N LEU A 14 11.61 21.12 22.91
CA LEU A 14 12.64 20.09 22.96
C LEU A 14 12.77 19.47 21.58
N THR A 15 13.91 19.78 20.99
CA THR A 15 14.45 19.31 19.72
C THR A 15 14.32 17.81 19.54
N LEU A 16 13.74 17.42 18.41
CA LEU A 16 13.74 16.06 17.85
C LEU A 16 15.17 15.56 17.66
N SER A 17 15.66 14.77 18.60
CA SER A 17 16.82 13.90 18.35
C SER A 17 16.27 12.62 17.75
N ALA A 18 16.35 12.53 16.42
CA ALA A 18 16.15 11.31 15.67
C ALA A 18 17.22 10.28 16.06
N CYS A 19 16.94 9.49 17.09
CA CYS A 19 17.64 8.23 17.31
C CYS A 19 16.97 7.20 16.40
N SER A 20 17.51 7.08 15.18
CA SER A 20 17.27 5.98 14.27
C SER A 20 17.86 4.71 14.88
N SER A 21 17.09 4.03 15.72
CA SER A 21 17.30 2.63 16.01
C SER A 21 16.65 1.85 14.86
N ASN A 22 17.49 1.26 14.02
CA ASN A 22 17.14 0.12 13.19
C ASN A 22 16.80 -1.06 14.11
N ALA A 23 15.64 -0.99 14.77
CA ALA A 23 14.93 -2.17 15.23
C ALA A 23 14.16 -2.64 14.00
N SER A 24 14.50 -3.80 13.48
CA SER A 24 13.55 -4.63 12.76
C SER A 24 12.25 -4.59 13.55
N MET A 25 11.27 -3.83 13.05
CA MET A 25 9.98 -3.61 13.72
C MET A 25 9.37 -4.98 13.97
N ASP A 26 9.32 -5.38 15.24
CA ASP A 26 8.73 -6.64 15.65
C ASP A 26 7.25 -6.62 15.24
N LYS A 27 6.78 -7.74 14.69
CA LYS A 27 5.40 -7.85 14.25
C LYS A 27 4.50 -7.96 15.48
N ILE A 28 3.45 -7.16 15.54
CA ILE A 28 2.35 -7.40 16.48
C ILE A 28 1.68 -8.71 16.08
N SER A 29 1.74 -9.73 16.95
CA SER A 29 1.09 -11.02 16.73
C SER A 29 -0.33 -11.10 17.29
N SER A 30 -0.74 -10.12 18.08
CA SER A 30 -2.04 -10.08 18.76
C SER A 30 -3.13 -9.53 17.84
N ASP A 31 -4.31 -10.16 17.85
CA ASP A 31 -5.46 -9.70 17.08
C ASP A 31 -6.22 -8.61 17.85
N PHE A 32 -6.88 -7.68 17.14
CA PHE A 32 -7.66 -6.62 17.77
C PHE A 32 -8.64 -7.17 18.82
N GLY A 33 -9.36 -8.24 18.50
CA GLY A 33 -10.35 -8.83 19.39
C GLY A 33 -9.77 -9.57 20.60
N SER A 34 -8.47 -9.91 20.61
CA SER A 34 -7.82 -10.44 21.82
C SER A 34 -7.34 -9.34 22.77
N LEU A 35 -7.18 -8.12 22.25
CA LEU A 35 -6.75 -6.95 23.01
C LEU A 35 -7.96 -6.20 23.60
N ASP A 36 -9.07 -6.12 22.86
CA ASP A 36 -10.34 -5.47 23.25
C ASP A 36 -11.10 -6.35 24.27
N ASN A 37 -10.65 -6.31 25.53
CA ASN A 37 -11.10 -7.22 26.58
C ASN A 37 -12.46 -6.81 27.15
N ASP A 38 -12.76 -5.50 27.13
CA ASP A 38 -14.06 -4.99 27.57
C ASP A 38 -15.10 -4.86 26.44
N ASN A 39 -14.70 -5.12 25.18
CA ASN A 39 -15.53 -5.10 23.98
C ASN A 39 -16.17 -3.74 23.71
N ASP A 40 -15.49 -2.65 24.08
CA ASP A 40 -15.94 -1.29 23.79
C ASP A 40 -15.62 -0.83 22.35
N GLY A 41 -14.81 -1.62 21.63
CA GLY A 41 -14.43 -1.37 20.25
C GLY A 41 -13.13 -0.57 20.08
N TYR A 42 -12.38 -0.35 21.17
CA TYR A 42 -11.09 0.33 21.20
C TYR A 42 -10.06 -0.49 22.00
N ILE A 43 -8.77 -0.27 21.74
CA ILE A 43 -7.71 -0.80 22.62
C ILE A 43 -7.20 0.34 23.48
N SER A 44 -7.47 0.26 24.78
CA SER A 44 -6.95 1.19 25.76
C SER A 44 -5.48 0.92 26.08
N LYS A 45 -4.81 1.90 26.71
CA LYS A 45 -3.46 1.70 27.26
C LYS A 45 -3.37 0.55 28.26
N VAL A 46 -4.45 0.30 29.01
CA VAL A 46 -4.49 -0.79 30.01
C VAL A 46 -4.54 -2.14 29.32
N GLU A 47 -5.30 -2.25 28.24
CA GLU A 47 -5.39 -3.47 27.42
C GLU A 47 -4.14 -3.72 26.59
N ALA A 48 -3.43 -2.67 26.21
CA ALA A 48 -2.17 -2.78 25.48
C ALA A 48 -0.96 -3.15 26.36
N ASP A 49 -0.98 -2.87 27.67
CA ASP A 49 0.19 -2.84 28.56
C ASP A 49 0.96 -4.17 28.65
N ASP A 50 0.29 -5.32 28.51
CA ASP A 50 0.90 -6.66 28.58
C ASP A 50 1.14 -7.30 27.19
N ASP A 51 0.97 -6.53 26.12
CA ASP A 51 1.08 -7.00 24.74
C ASP A 51 2.14 -6.23 23.95
N ASP A 52 2.68 -6.87 22.90
CA ASP A 52 3.72 -6.29 22.04
C ASP A 52 3.29 -4.97 21.36
N ILE A 53 1.98 -4.73 21.29
CA ILE A 53 1.36 -3.49 20.80
C ILE A 53 1.70 -2.26 21.65
N TRP A 54 1.99 -2.41 22.95
CA TRP A 54 2.33 -1.29 23.84
C TRP A 54 3.47 -0.43 23.29
N SER A 55 4.52 -1.10 22.79
CA SER A 55 5.71 -0.45 22.24
C SER A 55 5.43 0.35 20.96
N HIS A 56 4.30 0.07 20.32
CA HIS A 56 3.84 0.68 19.08
C HIS A 56 2.65 1.61 19.28
N PHE A 57 2.13 1.74 20.50
CA PHE A 57 0.88 2.44 20.80
C PHE A 57 0.87 3.86 20.20
N SER A 58 1.89 4.67 20.49
CA SER A 58 2.00 6.04 19.96
C SER A 58 2.18 6.15 18.44
N ASN A 59 2.55 5.05 17.77
CA ASN A 59 2.63 5.02 16.31
C ASN A 59 1.29 4.58 15.68
N ILE A 60 0.44 3.88 16.43
CA ILE A 60 -0.87 3.41 16.01
C ILE A 60 -1.93 4.48 16.28
N ASP A 61 -1.90 5.09 17.47
CA ASP A 61 -2.75 6.20 17.91
C ASP A 61 -2.38 7.49 17.16
N THR A 62 -2.89 7.60 15.93
CA THR A 62 -2.57 8.71 15.03
C THR A 62 -3.35 9.98 15.35
N ASN A 63 -4.54 9.82 15.93
CA ASN A 63 -5.39 10.93 16.32
C ASN A 63 -5.06 11.46 17.74
N MET A 64 -4.18 10.77 18.47
CA MET A 64 -3.70 11.10 19.82
C MET A 64 -4.83 11.15 20.87
N ASP A 65 -5.83 10.29 20.73
CA ASP A 65 -6.97 10.20 21.66
C ASP A 65 -6.75 9.23 22.83
N GLU A 66 -5.54 8.67 22.93
CA GLU A 66 -5.10 7.69 23.94
C GLU A 66 -5.79 6.33 23.84
N GLN A 67 -6.45 6.04 22.73
CA GLN A 67 -7.07 4.77 22.41
C GLN A 67 -6.67 4.37 20.98
N ILE A 68 -6.71 3.07 20.68
CA ILE A 68 -6.48 2.58 19.33
C ILE A 68 -7.82 2.11 18.77
N SER A 69 -8.30 2.83 17.74
CA SER A 69 -9.46 2.39 16.99
C SER A 69 -9.15 1.17 16.10
N ARG A 70 -10.20 0.48 15.65
CA ARG A 70 -10.08 -0.62 14.69
C ARG A 70 -9.43 -0.18 13.38
N GLU A 71 -9.73 1.03 12.93
CA GLU A 71 -9.15 1.64 11.73
C GLU A 71 -7.65 1.90 11.90
N GLU A 72 -7.24 2.46 13.04
CA GLU A 72 -5.83 2.72 13.35
C GLU A 72 -5.03 1.43 13.50
N PHE A 73 -5.56 0.46 14.22
CA PHE A 73 -4.98 -0.88 14.33
C PHE A 73 -4.83 -1.55 12.95
N SER A 74 -5.89 -1.52 12.13
CA SER A 74 -5.89 -2.07 10.77
C SER A 74 -4.87 -1.38 9.88
N THR A 75 -4.79 -0.04 9.95
CA THR A 75 -3.82 0.74 9.16
C THR A 75 -2.40 0.40 9.56
N TYR A 76 -2.12 0.37 10.86
CA TYR A 76 -0.78 0.04 11.36
C TYR A 76 -0.38 -1.41 11.08
N THR A 77 -1.30 -2.36 11.28
CA THR A 77 -1.06 -3.76 10.91
C THR A 77 -0.95 -3.91 9.41
N GLN A 78 -1.70 -3.23 8.56
CA GLN A 78 -1.53 -3.30 7.11
C GLN A 78 -0.16 -2.75 6.65
N LEU A 79 0.36 -1.73 7.34
CA LEU A 79 1.68 -1.16 7.06
C LEU A 79 2.85 -1.99 7.61
N ASN A 80 2.65 -2.69 8.74
CA ASN A 80 3.71 -3.43 9.45
C ASN A 80 3.58 -4.96 9.40
N THR A 81 2.43 -5.50 8.99
CA THR A 81 2.26 -6.91 8.67
C THR A 81 2.79 -7.15 7.27
N GLY A 82 4.07 -7.51 7.19
CA GLY A 82 4.57 -8.25 6.03
C GLY A 82 3.91 -9.63 5.94
N LYS A 83 2.58 -9.72 5.71
CA LYS A 83 1.65 -10.87 5.59
C LYS A 83 0.57 -10.96 6.68
N VAL A 84 -0.65 -10.51 6.38
CA VAL A 84 -1.89 -11.30 6.63
C VAL A 84 -2.63 -11.50 5.32
N ALA A 85 -2.07 -12.40 4.53
CA ALA A 85 -2.75 -13.25 3.57
C ALA A 85 -1.68 -14.26 3.10
N THR A 86 -1.72 -15.49 3.57
CA THR A 86 -1.39 -16.58 2.63
C THR A 86 -2.68 -16.89 1.91
N ASP A 87 -3.10 -15.94 1.10
CA ASP A 87 -4.28 -16.04 0.29
C ASP A 87 -3.88 -15.56 -1.08
N SER A 88 -2.94 -16.29 -1.69
CA SER A 88 -2.62 -16.09 -3.10
C SER A 88 -3.91 -16.15 -3.89
N GLU A 89 -4.86 -17.00 -3.50
CA GLU A 89 -6.17 -17.12 -4.13
C GLU A 89 -7.08 -15.91 -3.90
N VAL A 90 -7.21 -15.34 -2.69
CA VAL A 90 -8.04 -14.13 -2.49
C VAL A 90 -7.34 -12.84 -2.95
N SER A 91 -6.03 -12.74 -2.86
CA SER A 91 -5.28 -11.59 -3.41
C SER A 91 -5.31 -11.61 -4.94
N GLU A 92 -5.14 -12.79 -5.54
CA GLU A 92 -5.31 -12.98 -6.99
C GLU A 92 -6.76 -12.82 -7.40
N SER A 93 -7.75 -13.30 -6.63
CA SER A 93 -9.17 -13.11 -6.95
C SER A 93 -9.63 -11.66 -6.83
N ALA A 94 -9.14 -10.92 -5.82
CA ALA A 94 -9.43 -9.49 -5.68
C ALA A 94 -8.73 -8.68 -6.78
N PHE A 95 -7.48 -9.03 -7.10
CA PHE A 95 -6.76 -8.45 -8.24
C PHE A 95 -7.48 -8.73 -9.56
N LYS A 96 -7.86 -9.99 -9.83
CA LYS A 96 -8.64 -10.37 -11.01
C LYS A 96 -9.98 -9.66 -11.07
N ALA A 97 -10.67 -9.50 -9.94
CA ALA A 97 -11.93 -8.77 -9.88
C ALA A 97 -11.76 -7.27 -10.17
N GLU A 98 -10.61 -6.68 -9.84
CA GLU A 98 -10.29 -5.30 -10.17
C GLU A 98 -9.91 -5.15 -11.65
N ILE A 99 -9.02 -6.01 -12.15
CA ILE A 99 -8.58 -5.97 -13.55
C ILE A 99 -9.71 -6.34 -14.52
N ALA A 100 -10.63 -7.23 -14.15
CA ALA A 100 -11.80 -7.56 -14.97
C ALA A 100 -12.77 -6.38 -15.19
N LYS A 101 -12.57 -5.24 -14.50
CA LYS A 101 -13.32 -4.00 -14.77
C LYS A 101 -12.70 -3.19 -15.91
N PHE A 102 -11.46 -3.47 -16.29
CA PHE A 102 -10.76 -2.79 -17.36
C PHE A 102 -10.97 -3.51 -18.67
N ASP A 103 -11.04 -2.74 -19.75
CA ASP A 103 -11.02 -3.30 -21.10
C ASP A 103 -9.65 -3.97 -21.32
N PRO A 104 -9.62 -5.17 -21.94
CA PRO A 104 -8.36 -5.88 -22.19
C PRO A 104 -7.46 -5.09 -23.14
N ILE A 105 -6.15 -5.30 -23.01
CA ILE A 105 -5.16 -4.73 -23.93
C ILE A 105 -5.24 -5.50 -25.25
N GLU A 106 -5.60 -4.83 -26.35
CA GLU A 106 -5.65 -5.40 -27.70
C GLU A 106 -4.36 -5.10 -28.47
N SER A 107 -3.81 -3.91 -28.24
CA SER A 107 -2.67 -3.33 -28.95
C SER A 107 -1.34 -3.99 -28.58
N ASN A 108 -0.51 -4.26 -29.59
CA ASN A 108 0.83 -4.78 -29.36
C ASN A 108 1.81 -3.68 -28.88
N PHE A 109 2.94 -4.08 -28.29
CA PHE A 109 3.92 -3.12 -27.75
C PHE A 109 4.39 -2.09 -28.79
N SER A 110 4.62 -2.52 -30.04
CA SER A 110 5.16 -1.65 -31.08
C SER A 110 4.16 -0.62 -31.59
N SER A 111 2.85 -0.88 -31.47
CA SER A 111 1.82 0.11 -31.82
C SER A 111 1.64 1.17 -30.73
N LEU A 112 1.95 0.83 -29.47
CA LEU A 112 1.90 1.75 -28.34
C LEU A 112 3.19 2.58 -28.21
N ASP A 113 4.34 2.04 -28.60
CA ASP A 113 5.65 2.73 -28.64
C ASP A 113 5.76 3.67 -29.87
N ASN A 114 4.96 4.74 -29.85
CA ASN A 114 4.79 5.67 -30.98
C ASN A 114 6.07 6.38 -31.40
N ASP A 115 6.94 6.73 -30.43
CA ASP A 115 8.23 7.34 -30.73
C ASP A 115 9.37 6.33 -30.99
N SER A 116 9.06 5.03 -30.86
CA SER A 116 9.98 3.90 -31.08
C SER A 116 11.25 3.96 -30.21
N ASN A 117 11.14 4.51 -29.00
CA ASN A 117 12.25 4.61 -28.06
C ASN A 117 12.47 3.31 -27.25
N GLY A 118 11.60 2.32 -27.41
CA GLY A 118 11.64 1.03 -26.71
C GLY A 118 10.88 1.01 -25.38
N TYR A 119 10.11 2.06 -25.09
CA TYR A 119 9.31 2.21 -23.88
C TYR A 119 7.97 2.86 -24.22
N ILE A 120 6.91 2.39 -23.58
CA ILE A 120 5.62 3.10 -23.60
C ILE A 120 5.63 4.09 -22.44
N SER A 121 5.59 5.38 -22.74
CA SER A 121 5.46 6.43 -21.73
C SER A 121 4.01 6.59 -21.24
N VAL A 122 3.81 7.32 -20.13
CA VAL A 122 2.46 7.68 -19.66
C VAL A 122 1.66 8.46 -20.72
N VAL A 123 2.35 9.25 -21.56
CA VAL A 123 1.70 10.04 -22.61
C VAL A 123 1.23 9.15 -23.74
N GLU A 124 2.05 8.18 -24.15
CA GLU A 124 1.70 7.21 -25.20
C GLU A 124 0.67 6.19 -24.72
N ALA A 125 0.61 5.91 -23.43
CA ALA A 125 -0.41 5.05 -22.84
C ALA A 125 -1.76 5.75 -22.67
N ASN A 126 -1.80 7.08 -22.66
CA ASN A 126 -3.02 7.82 -22.36
C ASN A 126 -4.00 7.76 -23.54
N ASP A 127 -5.29 7.54 -23.25
CA ASP A 127 -6.36 7.33 -24.23
C ASP A 127 -6.25 6.03 -25.07
N ASP A 128 -5.30 5.15 -24.75
CA ASP A 128 -5.18 3.81 -25.33
C ASP A 128 -5.59 2.71 -24.33
N ASP A 129 -5.79 1.49 -24.82
CA ASP A 129 -6.25 0.32 -24.06
C ASP A 129 -5.34 -0.04 -22.86
N ILE A 130 -4.04 0.27 -22.95
CA ILE A 130 -3.06 0.05 -21.88
C ILE A 130 -3.23 1.02 -20.68
N ALA A 131 -3.98 2.12 -20.82
CA ALA A 131 -4.03 3.21 -19.82
C ALA A 131 -4.36 2.71 -18.40
N ASN A 132 -5.39 1.87 -18.27
CA ASN A 132 -5.84 1.34 -16.98
C ASN A 132 -4.91 0.25 -16.42
N HIS A 133 -4.09 -0.36 -17.29
CA HIS A 133 -3.14 -1.40 -16.93
C HIS A 133 -1.74 -0.85 -16.64
N PHE A 134 -1.42 0.37 -17.06
CA PHE A 134 -0.08 0.96 -17.02
C PHE A 134 0.58 0.83 -15.64
N GLY A 135 -0.13 1.20 -14.57
CA GLY A 135 0.40 1.16 -13.22
C GLY A 135 0.66 -0.25 -12.69
N TYR A 136 0.01 -1.26 -13.25
CA TYR A 136 0.25 -2.68 -12.92
C TYR A 136 1.41 -3.27 -13.71
N ILE A 137 1.66 -2.75 -14.92
CA ILE A 137 2.76 -3.18 -15.78
C ILE A 137 4.09 -2.56 -15.35
N ASP A 138 4.09 -1.30 -14.92
CA ASP A 138 5.27 -0.56 -14.42
C ASP A 138 5.75 -1.09 -13.05
N ALA A 139 6.39 -2.26 -13.07
CA ALA A 139 6.85 -2.96 -11.88
C ALA A 139 7.97 -2.21 -11.15
N ASN A 140 8.83 -1.52 -11.90
CA ASN A 140 9.97 -0.78 -11.33
C ASN A 140 9.63 0.68 -10.93
N LYS A 141 8.42 1.14 -11.28
CA LYS A 141 7.84 2.47 -10.98
C LYS A 141 8.63 3.63 -11.59
N ASP A 142 9.24 3.43 -12.75
CA ASP A 142 9.99 4.48 -13.45
C ASP A 142 9.11 5.34 -14.38
N LYS A 143 7.79 5.10 -14.37
CA LYS A 143 6.77 5.79 -15.17
C LYS A 143 6.89 5.52 -16.67
N ARG A 144 7.47 4.39 -17.04
CA ARG A 144 7.53 3.87 -18.40
C ARG A 144 7.32 2.37 -18.35
N VAL A 145 6.78 1.82 -19.42
CA VAL A 145 6.62 0.38 -19.58
C VAL A 145 7.63 -0.11 -20.60
N SER A 146 8.57 -0.93 -20.17
CA SER A 146 9.47 -1.64 -21.09
C SER A 146 8.75 -2.82 -21.75
N LYS A 147 9.29 -3.27 -22.89
CA LYS A 147 8.79 -4.49 -23.56
C LYS A 147 8.80 -5.71 -22.64
N ASN A 148 9.78 -5.82 -21.75
CA ASN A 148 9.87 -6.94 -20.82
C ASN A 148 8.76 -6.90 -19.76
N GLU A 149 8.45 -5.72 -19.24
CA GLU A 149 7.36 -5.52 -18.27
C GLU A 149 6.01 -5.84 -18.91
N PHE A 150 5.76 -5.30 -20.11
CA PHE A 150 4.57 -5.59 -20.91
C PHE A 150 4.38 -7.09 -21.13
N MET A 151 5.42 -7.76 -21.65
CA MET A 151 5.37 -9.20 -21.92
C MET A 151 5.23 -10.05 -20.66
N SER A 152 5.83 -9.62 -19.54
CA SER A 152 5.73 -10.34 -18.27
C SER A 152 4.33 -10.25 -17.69
N TYR A 153 3.70 -9.07 -17.78
CA TYR A 153 2.32 -8.85 -17.34
C TYR A 153 1.33 -9.71 -18.14
N ILE A 154 1.41 -9.67 -19.47
CA ILE A 154 0.56 -10.49 -20.33
C ILE A 154 0.83 -11.98 -20.13
N ARG A 155 2.08 -12.40 -19.91
CA ARG A 155 2.39 -13.81 -19.61
C ARG A 155 1.82 -14.26 -18.27
N ALA A 156 1.79 -13.38 -17.27
CA ALA A 156 1.31 -13.71 -15.94
C ALA A 156 -0.22 -13.86 -15.89
N HIS A 157 -0.96 -13.04 -16.63
CA HIS A 157 -2.43 -12.99 -16.53
C HIS A 157 -3.16 -13.44 -17.80
N GLY A 158 -2.48 -13.53 -18.94
CA GLY A 158 -3.01 -14.07 -20.18
C GLY A 158 -4.26 -13.35 -20.68
N SER A 159 -5.28 -14.12 -21.02
CA SER A 159 -6.55 -13.62 -21.56
C SER A 159 -7.40 -12.85 -20.56
N GLU A 160 -6.99 -12.75 -19.29
CA GLU A 160 -7.68 -11.92 -18.31
C GLU A 160 -7.35 -10.42 -18.49
N VAL A 161 -6.25 -10.10 -19.19
CA VAL A 161 -5.74 -8.72 -19.31
C VAL A 161 -5.39 -8.31 -20.73
N ALA A 162 -5.34 -9.26 -21.67
CA ALA A 162 -4.93 -9.00 -23.04
C ALA A 162 -5.67 -9.91 -24.01
N GLU A 163 -5.95 -9.39 -25.20
CA GLU A 163 -6.52 -10.13 -26.32
C GLU A 163 -5.73 -9.83 -27.61
N ASP A 164 -6.21 -10.35 -28.74
CA ASP A 164 -5.72 -10.05 -30.09
C ASP A 164 -4.18 -9.98 -30.22
N GLU A 165 -3.66 -8.85 -30.69
CA GLU A 165 -2.26 -8.69 -31.07
C GLU A 165 -1.35 -8.74 -29.84
N ALA A 166 -1.79 -8.16 -28.72
CA ALA A 166 -1.09 -8.19 -27.44
C ALA A 166 -0.86 -9.64 -26.95
N LEU A 167 -1.87 -10.50 -27.06
CA LEU A 167 -1.77 -11.92 -26.65
C LEU A 167 -0.96 -12.75 -27.67
N GLU A 168 -1.01 -12.41 -28.96
CA GLU A 168 -0.18 -13.06 -29.99
C GLU A 168 1.32 -12.81 -29.81
N MET A 169 1.72 -11.72 -29.17
CA MET A 169 3.13 -11.46 -28.86
C MET A 169 3.76 -12.59 -28.04
N LEU A 170 3.00 -13.28 -27.18
CA LEU A 170 3.51 -14.42 -26.40
C LEU A 170 3.85 -15.63 -27.26
N LYS A 171 3.19 -15.82 -28.41
CA LYS A 171 3.42 -16.96 -29.32
C LYS A 171 4.67 -16.77 -30.17
N ASN A 172 5.06 -15.51 -30.38
CA ASN A 172 6.13 -15.11 -31.29
C ASN A 172 7.42 -14.67 -30.57
N SER A 173 7.48 -14.77 -29.24
CA SER A 173 8.57 -14.27 -28.39
C SER A 173 9.53 -15.35 -27.89
#